data_AF-A0A368TQK3-F1
#
_entry.id   AF-A0A368TQK3-F1
#
_cell.length_a   1.000
_cell.length_b   1.000
_cell.length_c   1.000
_cell.angle_alpha   90.00
_cell.angle_beta   90.00
_cell.angle_gamma   90.00
#
_symmetry.space_group_name_H-M   'P 1'
#
loop_
_entity.id
_entity.type
_entity.pdbx_description
1 polymer ?
#
loop_
_entity_poly.entity_id
_entity_poly.type
_entity_poly.pdbx_seq_one_letter_code
_entity_poly.pdbx_strand_id
1 'polypeptide(L)'
;MPQLIEYNYILCREVVMKRQRGAALVVVLSLLTMSLMLGLSGMQSSILDERLAGNYKATTEAQMNAELGASEFMAWLKSEGWPTTSSEEESWDGHAALAAAGNRYEVIEPVIWGASSVEVRVQGLSGQQSRAFLDTVFARVPPDFIKANGAYTCYGTNCSVSTGSGQASSSINGRDHIVGEAGCSIKGSNTPEINTSGQDRAGLIIPDGIYSEGGKGDNIDGDPPVVSSESGYEELAYAEDLTISEAEAELDQFIDDLLSGGKVAMNPGQVSGLSNIAYAGVNETIEINSDSGGIIILEGGTLEFKQGNACFAGLVIARQGIDGSDSQVVVPPTIDGKGTSAIVGAVIGKSMEYTGNGTPSVYYSSMALDFFAGGSIGDSISITTWQND
;
A
#
# COMPACT_ATOMS: atom_id res chain seq x y z
N MET A 1 82.21 -30.67 -35.08
CA MET A 1 81.67 -31.06 -36.41
C MET A 1 81.28 -29.79 -37.14
N PRO A 2 81.56 -29.72 -38.46
CA PRO A 2 81.85 -28.51 -39.25
C PRO A 2 80.54 -27.87 -39.78
N GLN A 3 80.47 -26.65 -40.30
CA GLN A 3 81.12 -26.06 -41.49
C GLN A 3 80.98 -24.53 -41.39
N LEU A 4 82.04 -23.72 -41.61
CA LEU A 4 82.51 -23.19 -42.90
C LEU A 4 81.40 -22.60 -43.79
N ILE A 5 81.48 -21.29 -44.07
CA ILE A 5 81.45 -20.62 -45.39
C ILE A 5 81.49 -19.09 -45.10
N GLU A 6 82.60 -18.37 -45.31
CA GLU A 6 83.18 -17.85 -46.56
C GLU A 6 82.69 -16.43 -46.93
N TYR A 7 83.65 -15.49 -46.81
CA TYR A 7 83.90 -14.28 -47.62
C TYR A 7 82.73 -13.56 -48.32
N ASN A 8 82.56 -12.27 -48.02
CA ASN A 8 82.92 -11.25 -49.02
C ASN A 8 83.07 -9.83 -48.44
N TYR A 9 84.19 -9.22 -48.81
CA TYR A 9 84.53 -7.82 -48.61
C TYR A 9 83.54 -6.93 -49.37
N ILE A 10 82.86 -6.00 -48.69
CA ILE A 10 82.25 -4.83 -49.33
C ILE A 10 82.74 -3.57 -48.60
N LEU A 11 83.69 -2.92 -49.28
CA LEU A 11 84.03 -1.50 -49.26
C LEU A 11 84.06 -0.78 -47.90
N CYS A 12 85.28 -0.67 -47.37
CA CYS A 12 85.70 0.50 -46.62
C CYS A 12 85.72 1.71 -47.58
N ARG A 13 84.60 2.44 -47.66
CA ARG A 13 84.59 3.80 -48.22
C ARG A 13 84.79 4.76 -47.06
N GLU A 14 85.94 5.41 -47.03
CA GLU A 14 86.18 6.60 -46.21
C GLU A 14 85.07 7.63 -46.47
N VAL A 15 84.11 7.70 -45.55
CA VAL A 15 83.19 8.84 -45.47
C VAL A 15 83.98 9.96 -44.81
N VAL A 16 84.51 10.82 -45.66
CA VAL A 16 85.00 12.15 -45.31
C VAL A 16 84.09 12.77 -44.24
N MET A 17 84.63 13.02 -43.04
CA MET A 17 83.95 13.71 -41.94
C MET A 17 83.65 15.17 -42.32
N LYS A 18 82.67 15.39 -43.20
CA LYS A 18 82.09 16.70 -43.49
C LYS A 18 80.97 16.95 -42.47
N ARG A 19 81.26 17.81 -41.48
CA ARG A 19 80.32 18.60 -40.65
C ARG A 19 78.88 18.03 -40.56
N GLN A 20 78.69 16.90 -39.87
CA GLN A 20 77.35 16.38 -39.52
C GLN A 20 76.76 16.95 -38.22
N ARG A 21 77.30 18.08 -37.71
CA ARG A 21 76.78 18.72 -36.49
C ARG A 21 75.34 19.22 -36.63
N GLY A 22 74.79 19.32 -37.84
CA GLY A 22 73.40 19.72 -38.08
C GLY A 22 72.37 18.58 -37.99
N ALA A 23 72.70 17.35 -38.38
CA ALA A 23 71.71 16.27 -38.51
C ALA A 23 71.27 15.70 -37.14
N ALA A 24 72.21 15.57 -36.20
CA ALA A 24 71.91 15.11 -34.84
C ALA A 24 70.96 16.06 -34.09
N LEU A 25 71.10 17.38 -34.32
CA LEU A 25 70.21 18.38 -33.74
C LEU A 25 68.77 18.17 -34.22
N VAL A 26 68.57 17.95 -35.53
CA VAL A 26 67.23 17.75 -36.11
C VAL A 26 66.56 16.49 -35.56
N VAL A 27 67.31 15.39 -35.41
CA VAL A 27 66.77 14.13 -34.86
C VAL A 27 66.36 14.31 -33.39
N VAL A 28 67.22 14.92 -32.56
CA VAL A 28 66.91 15.17 -31.15
C VAL A 28 65.71 16.10 -31.01
N LEU A 29 65.61 17.13 -31.84
CA LEU A 29 64.48 18.06 -31.82
C LEU A 29 63.19 17.36 -32.24
N SER A 30 63.23 16.46 -33.24
CA SER A 30 62.07 15.67 -33.64
C SER A 30 61.59 14.70 -32.54
N LEU A 31 62.51 14.00 -31.88
CA LEU A 31 62.19 13.12 -30.75
C LEU A 31 61.62 13.90 -29.56
N LEU A 32 62.17 15.09 -29.27
CA LEU A 32 61.67 15.96 -28.20
C LEU A 32 60.26 16.48 -28.52
N THR A 33 59.99 16.86 -29.77
CA THR A 33 58.63 17.27 -30.19
C THR A 33 57.62 16.12 -30.12
N MET A 34 58.01 14.90 -30.49
CA MET A 34 57.15 13.72 -30.37
C MET A 34 56.85 13.40 -28.90
N SER A 35 57.86 13.45 -28.02
CA SER A 35 57.67 13.25 -26.58
C SER A 35 56.78 14.32 -25.95
N LEU A 36 56.89 15.57 -26.41
CA LEU A 36 56.04 16.67 -25.94
C LEU A 36 54.58 16.47 -26.37
N MET A 37 54.34 16.06 -27.63
CA MET A 37 52.98 15.74 -28.09
C MET A 37 52.36 14.60 -27.29
N LEU A 38 53.12 13.53 -27.00
CA LEU A 38 52.64 12.44 -26.16
C LEU A 38 52.31 12.90 -24.72
N GLY A 39 53.15 13.79 -24.15
CA GLY A 39 52.88 14.38 -22.84
C GLY A 39 51.61 15.25 -22.81
N LEU A 40 51.40 16.06 -23.86
CA LEU A 40 50.19 16.89 -23.99
C LEU A 40 48.93 16.04 -24.19
N SER A 41 49.00 14.97 -25.01
CA SER A 41 47.88 14.04 -25.19
C SER A 41 47.50 13.34 -23.88
N GLY A 42 48.48 12.99 -23.04
CA GLY A 42 48.22 12.41 -21.72
C GLY A 42 47.46 13.37 -20.80
N MET A 43 47.88 14.64 -20.73
CA MET A 43 47.21 15.64 -19.90
C MET A 43 45.79 15.97 -20.38
N GLN A 44 45.58 16.02 -21.71
CA GLN A 44 44.25 16.21 -22.29
C GLN A 44 43.31 15.06 -21.95
N SER A 45 43.81 13.81 -21.96
CA SER A 45 43.02 12.64 -21.54
C SER A 45 42.57 12.77 -20.09
N SER A 46 43.46 13.13 -19.16
CA SER A 46 43.10 13.26 -17.74
C SER A 46 42.06 14.35 -17.48
N ILE A 47 42.11 15.47 -18.19
CA ILE A 47 41.10 16.54 -18.07
C ILE A 47 39.73 16.06 -18.59
N LEU A 48 39.72 15.25 -19.65
CA LEU A 48 38.48 14.65 -20.15
C LEU A 48 37.89 13.65 -19.15
N ASP A 49 38.72 12.77 -18.58
CA ASP A 49 38.28 11.80 -17.58
C ASP A 49 37.73 12.48 -16.33
N GLU A 50 38.36 13.56 -15.86
CA GLU A 50 37.87 14.34 -14.72
C GLU A 50 36.51 15.00 -15.00
N ARG A 51 36.33 15.57 -16.20
CA ARG A 51 35.04 16.16 -16.60
C ARG A 51 33.94 15.11 -16.75
N LEU A 52 34.27 13.94 -17.32
CA LEU A 52 33.32 12.83 -17.44
C LEU A 52 32.93 12.30 -16.06
N ALA A 53 33.89 12.11 -15.15
CA ALA A 53 33.62 11.71 -13.78
C ALA A 53 32.80 12.76 -13.01
N GLY A 54 33.09 14.04 -13.21
CA GLY A 54 32.33 15.15 -12.62
C GLY A 54 30.88 15.19 -13.11
N ASN A 55 30.66 15.08 -14.42
CA ASN A 55 29.32 15.04 -15.00
C ASN A 55 28.55 13.81 -14.53
N TYR A 56 29.18 12.63 -14.54
CA TYR A 56 28.54 11.39 -14.08
C TYR A 56 28.12 11.49 -12.60
N LYS A 57 29.00 12.03 -11.76
CA LYS A 57 28.70 12.28 -10.35
C LYS A 57 27.53 13.25 -10.19
N ALA A 58 27.52 14.36 -10.91
CA ALA A 58 26.45 15.35 -10.82
C ALA A 58 25.10 14.81 -11.31
N THR A 59 25.09 14.02 -12.40
CA THR A 59 23.87 13.32 -12.86
C THR A 59 23.37 12.32 -11.81
N THR A 60 24.27 11.54 -11.19
CA THR A 60 23.88 10.57 -10.14
C THR A 60 23.33 11.29 -8.90
N GLU A 61 23.93 12.40 -8.49
CA GLU A 61 23.42 13.23 -7.39
C GLU A 61 22.05 13.83 -7.72
N ALA A 62 21.84 14.29 -8.95
CA ALA A 62 20.54 14.78 -9.39
C ALA A 62 19.49 13.66 -9.32
N GLN A 63 19.80 12.44 -9.80
CA GLN A 63 18.89 11.30 -9.71
C GLN A 63 18.53 10.97 -8.25
N MET A 64 19.52 10.82 -7.36
CA MET A 64 19.27 10.56 -5.94
C MET A 64 18.40 11.63 -5.28
N ASN A 65 18.57 12.90 -5.66
CA ASN A 65 17.73 13.96 -5.15
C ASN A 65 16.29 13.88 -5.69
N ALA A 66 16.08 13.47 -6.95
CA ALA A 66 14.74 13.22 -7.48
C ALA A 66 14.03 12.09 -6.72
N GLU A 67 14.74 11.00 -6.39
CA GLU A 67 14.21 9.91 -5.54
C GLU A 67 13.82 10.41 -4.15
N LEU A 68 14.66 11.28 -3.56
CA LEU A 68 14.36 11.88 -2.27
C LEU A 68 13.06 12.68 -2.31
N GLY A 69 12.85 13.50 -3.35
CA GLY A 69 11.61 14.26 -3.49
C GLY A 69 10.37 13.39 -3.67
N ALA A 70 10.47 12.30 -4.44
CA ALA A 70 9.39 11.32 -4.56
C ALA A 70 9.09 10.61 -3.23
N SER A 71 10.12 10.29 -2.44
CA SER A 71 9.99 9.69 -1.11
C SER A 71 9.33 10.65 -0.12
N GLU A 72 9.68 11.93 -0.15
CA GLU A 72 9.06 12.95 0.70
C GLU A 72 7.59 13.21 0.31
N PHE A 73 7.27 13.21 -0.99
CA PHE A 73 5.88 13.27 -1.45
C PHE A 73 5.05 12.09 -0.93
N MET A 74 5.60 10.88 -1.01
CA MET A 74 4.97 9.69 -0.44
C MET A 74 4.82 9.78 1.09
N ALA A 75 5.83 10.29 1.79
CA ALA A 75 5.75 10.48 3.24
C ALA A 75 4.63 11.45 3.63
N TRP A 76 4.45 12.51 2.84
CA TRP A 76 3.34 13.44 2.99
C TRP A 76 1.98 12.79 2.70
N LEU A 77 1.85 12.03 1.60
CA LEU A 77 0.64 11.24 1.31
C LEU A 77 0.30 10.30 2.47
N LYS A 78 1.30 9.66 3.07
CA LYS A 78 1.12 8.78 4.21
C LYS A 78 0.62 9.51 5.46
N SER A 79 1.11 10.72 5.72
CA SER A 79 0.73 11.50 6.90
C SER A 79 -0.65 12.15 6.78
N GLU A 80 -0.95 12.77 5.64
CA GLU A 80 -2.22 13.47 5.42
C GLU A 80 -3.33 12.54 4.93
N GLY A 81 -2.98 11.40 4.32
CA GLY A 81 -3.91 10.51 3.65
C GLY A 81 -4.15 10.87 2.19
N TRP A 82 -4.96 10.06 1.51
CA TRP A 82 -5.35 10.33 0.12
C TRP A 82 -6.30 11.52 0.09
N PRO A 83 -5.99 12.63 -0.62
CA PRO A 83 -6.87 13.78 -0.68
C PRO A 83 -8.18 13.41 -1.37
N THR A 84 -9.29 13.84 -0.79
CA THR A 84 -10.65 13.59 -1.31
C THR A 84 -11.29 14.85 -1.89
N THR A 85 -10.69 16.01 -1.63
CA THR A 85 -11.16 17.31 -2.08
C THR A 85 -10.04 18.09 -2.76
N SER A 86 -10.40 18.99 -3.70
CA SER A 86 -9.43 19.83 -4.40
C SER A 86 -8.64 20.74 -3.45
N SER A 87 -9.20 21.13 -2.29
CA SER A 87 -8.47 21.90 -1.27
C SER A 87 -7.38 21.10 -0.56
N GLU A 88 -7.56 19.78 -0.41
CA GLU A 88 -6.54 18.89 0.16
C GLU A 88 -5.45 18.62 -0.88
N GLU A 89 -5.82 18.49 -2.17
CA GLU A 89 -4.86 18.39 -3.28
C GLU A 89 -3.94 19.62 -3.35
N GLU A 90 -4.49 20.83 -3.14
CA GLU A 90 -3.75 22.10 -3.09
C GLU A 90 -2.97 22.31 -1.77
N SER A 91 -3.22 21.51 -0.73
CA SER A 91 -2.55 21.66 0.58
C SER A 91 -1.09 21.21 0.56
N TRP A 92 -0.72 20.41 -0.45
CA TRP A 92 0.67 20.03 -0.68
C TRP A 92 1.46 21.20 -1.24
N ASP A 93 2.03 22.01 -0.34
CA ASP A 93 2.96 23.09 -0.68
C ASP A 93 4.35 22.50 -0.94
N GLY A 94 4.52 21.73 -2.01
CA GLY A 94 5.75 21.00 -2.40
C GLY A 94 7.06 21.80 -2.38
N HIS A 95 7.00 23.10 -2.07
CA HIS A 95 8.05 24.09 -2.00
C HIS A 95 8.65 24.27 -0.59
N ALA A 96 7.97 23.87 0.49
CA ALA A 96 8.43 24.14 1.86
C ALA A 96 9.65 23.28 2.28
N ALA A 97 9.72 22.01 1.84
CA ALA A 97 10.86 21.13 2.12
C ALA A 97 12.12 21.51 1.30
N LEU A 98 11.89 22.02 0.09
CA LEU A 98 12.84 22.57 -0.87
C LEU A 98 13.76 23.66 -0.26
N ALA A 99 13.19 24.54 0.56
CA ALA A 99 13.89 25.69 1.14
C ALA A 99 14.82 25.34 2.32
N ALA A 100 14.57 24.24 3.03
CA ALA A 100 15.33 23.86 4.23
C ALA A 100 16.58 23.01 3.93
N ALA A 101 16.59 22.25 2.83
CA ALA A 101 17.67 21.29 2.50
C ALA A 101 18.71 21.80 1.48
N GLY A 102 18.54 23.05 1.00
CA GLY A 102 19.41 23.64 -0.02
C GLY A 102 19.07 23.15 -1.43
N ASN A 103 17.82 23.34 -1.87
CA ASN A 103 17.31 23.14 -3.23
C ASN A 103 17.84 21.88 -3.93
N ARG A 104 17.56 20.70 -3.35
CA ARG A 104 18.05 19.43 -3.89
C ARG A 104 17.11 18.84 -4.94
N TYR A 105 15.82 19.06 -4.84
CA TYR A 105 14.83 18.58 -5.80
C TYR A 105 13.68 19.57 -5.89
N GLU A 106 12.89 19.55 -6.96
CA GLU A 106 11.71 20.37 -7.19
C GLU A 106 10.62 19.47 -7.78
N VAL A 107 9.44 19.45 -7.19
CA VAL A 107 8.33 18.70 -7.77
C VAL A 107 7.60 19.61 -8.76
N ILE A 108 7.50 19.16 -10.01
CA ILE A 108 6.99 19.97 -11.12
C ILE A 108 5.48 19.82 -11.19
N GLU A 109 4.78 20.95 -11.13
CA GLU A 109 3.34 21.02 -11.35
C GLU A 109 2.96 20.90 -12.85
N PRO A 110 1.77 20.34 -13.17
CA PRO A 110 0.74 19.89 -12.25
C PRO A 110 0.96 18.46 -11.74
N VAL A 111 0.59 18.22 -10.48
CA VAL A 111 0.34 16.86 -9.98
C VAL A 111 -1.00 16.38 -10.57
N ILE A 112 -1.01 15.20 -11.20
CA ILE A 112 -2.20 14.67 -11.85
C ILE A 112 -2.89 13.72 -10.88
N TRP A 113 -3.98 14.17 -10.28
CA TRP A 113 -4.80 13.38 -9.37
C TRP A 113 -5.83 12.55 -10.15
N GLY A 114 -5.80 11.23 -9.93
CA GLY A 114 -6.83 10.28 -10.29
C GLY A 114 -7.53 9.72 -9.06
N ALA A 115 -8.66 9.05 -9.26
CA ALA A 115 -9.46 8.48 -8.16
C ALA A 115 -8.66 7.48 -7.28
N SER A 116 -7.70 6.77 -7.88
CA SER A 116 -6.88 5.74 -7.22
C SER A 116 -5.39 5.83 -7.57
N SER A 117 -4.95 6.91 -8.22
CA SER A 117 -3.55 7.09 -8.55
C SER A 117 -3.20 8.56 -8.62
N VAL A 118 -1.97 8.92 -8.27
CA VAL A 118 -1.44 10.27 -8.44
C VAL A 118 -0.12 10.20 -9.19
N GLU A 119 -0.04 10.95 -10.28
CA GLU A 119 1.17 11.05 -11.09
C GLU A 119 1.92 12.32 -10.70
N VAL A 120 3.20 12.16 -10.39
CA VAL A 120 4.08 13.25 -9.96
C VAL A 120 5.37 13.20 -10.76
N ARG A 121 5.80 14.37 -11.24
CA ARG A 121 7.12 14.57 -11.83
C ARG A 121 8.04 15.27 -10.85
N VAL A 122 9.12 14.61 -10.47
CA VAL A 122 10.13 15.16 -9.56
C VAL A 122 11.42 15.46 -10.31
N GLN A 123 11.89 16.70 -10.20
CA GLN A 123 13.17 17.16 -10.75
C GLN A 123 14.22 17.17 -9.66
N GLY A 124 15.24 16.33 -9.76
CA GLY A 124 16.42 16.42 -8.92
C GLY A 124 17.45 17.41 -9.48
N LEU A 125 18.14 18.12 -8.58
CA LEU A 125 19.14 19.15 -8.88
C LEU A 125 20.49 18.76 -8.29
N SER A 126 21.56 18.83 -9.09
CA SER A 126 22.94 18.81 -8.59
C SER A 126 23.74 19.96 -9.19
N GLY A 127 24.29 20.82 -8.33
CA GLY A 127 24.96 22.03 -8.76
C GLY A 127 24.02 22.99 -9.51
N GLN A 128 24.57 23.74 -10.47
CA GLN A 128 23.79 24.74 -11.22
C GLN A 128 23.17 24.22 -12.52
N GLN A 129 23.60 23.06 -13.03
CA GLN A 129 23.24 22.63 -14.40
C GLN A 129 22.84 21.17 -14.54
N SER A 130 23.15 20.29 -13.59
CA SER A 130 22.73 18.89 -13.69
C SER A 130 21.31 18.74 -13.15
N ARG A 131 20.44 18.19 -13.98
CA ARG A 131 19.03 17.93 -13.70
C ARG A 131 18.73 16.49 -14.04
N ALA A 132 17.85 15.87 -13.26
CA ALA A 132 17.28 14.56 -13.56
C ALA A 132 15.79 14.62 -13.28
N PHE A 133 14.99 13.92 -14.08
CA PHE A 133 13.55 13.87 -13.91
C PHE A 133 13.12 12.44 -13.58
N LEU A 134 12.24 12.34 -12.59
CA LEU A 134 11.61 11.12 -12.14
C LEU A 134 10.10 11.27 -12.30
N ASP A 135 9.52 10.51 -13.22
CA ASP A 135 8.07 10.37 -13.34
C ASP A 135 7.65 9.16 -12.51
N THR A 136 6.88 9.42 -11.46
CA THR A 136 6.39 8.39 -10.54
C THR A 136 4.87 8.39 -10.50
N VAL A 137 4.29 7.20 -10.42
CA VAL A 137 2.86 7.00 -10.24
C VAL A 137 2.66 6.33 -8.90
N PHE A 138 2.08 7.06 -7.98
CA PHE A 138 1.65 6.50 -6.71
C PHE A 138 0.25 5.96 -6.91
N ALA A 139 0.11 4.64 -6.84
CA ALA A 139 -1.19 4.02 -6.89
C ALA A 139 -1.69 3.87 -5.46
N ARG A 140 -2.88 4.42 -5.20
CA ARG A 140 -3.69 3.98 -4.08
C ARG A 140 -4.04 2.53 -4.36
N VAL A 141 -3.25 1.65 -3.78
CA VAL A 141 -3.60 0.25 -3.73
C VAL A 141 -4.39 0.14 -2.45
N PRO A 142 -5.72 -0.08 -2.52
CA PRO A 142 -6.45 -0.49 -1.33
C PRO A 142 -5.57 -1.56 -0.69
N PRO A 143 -5.32 -1.47 0.63
CA PRO A 143 -4.39 -2.40 1.25
C PRO A 143 -4.85 -3.77 0.79
N ASP A 144 -3.98 -4.57 0.16
CA ASP A 144 -4.39 -5.86 -0.42
C ASP A 144 -5.20 -6.53 0.68
N PHE A 145 -6.52 -6.49 0.52
CA PHE A 145 -7.38 -6.41 1.68
C PHE A 145 -7.20 -7.71 2.44
N ILE A 146 -7.54 -7.74 3.72
CA ILE A 146 -8.05 -9.00 4.24
C ILE A 146 -9.24 -9.30 3.34
N LYS A 147 -9.03 -10.13 2.31
CA LYS A 147 -10.00 -10.33 1.24
C LYS A 147 -11.21 -10.84 1.95
N ALA A 148 -12.21 -9.97 2.04
CA ALA A 148 -13.47 -10.28 2.67
C ALA A 148 -14.12 -11.34 1.78
N ASN A 149 -13.71 -12.59 2.00
CA ASN A 149 -14.10 -13.74 1.22
C ASN A 149 -15.53 -14.15 1.57
N GLY A 150 -16.11 -13.53 2.61
CA GLY A 150 -17.53 -13.55 2.88
C GLY A 150 -18.05 -12.29 3.56
N ALA A 151 -19.37 -12.18 3.67
CA ALA A 151 -20.05 -11.10 4.39
C ALA A 151 -19.66 -11.11 5.89
N TYR A 152 -19.56 -12.30 6.47
CA TYR A 152 -19.10 -12.53 7.84
C TYR A 152 -18.03 -13.62 7.86
N THR A 153 -16.83 -13.30 8.34
CA THR A 153 -15.69 -14.20 8.42
C THR A 153 -15.15 -14.24 9.85
N CYS A 154 -15.15 -15.41 10.49
CA CYS A 154 -14.62 -15.60 11.83
C CYS A 154 -13.60 -16.73 11.89
N TYR A 155 -12.40 -16.41 12.37
CA TYR A 155 -11.30 -17.36 12.58
C TYR A 155 -11.14 -17.74 14.06
N GLY A 156 -10.56 -18.89 14.34
CA GLY A 156 -10.30 -19.39 15.70
C GLY A 156 -11.48 -20.08 16.38
N THR A 157 -11.28 -20.48 17.64
CA THR A 157 -12.10 -21.51 18.32
C THR A 157 -13.36 -21.01 19.03
N ASN A 158 -13.50 -19.70 19.25
CA ASN A 158 -14.66 -19.11 19.94
C ASN A 158 -15.53 -18.27 19.01
N CYS A 159 -15.61 -18.66 17.75
CA CYS A 159 -16.51 -18.02 16.80
C CYS A 159 -17.94 -18.46 17.07
N SER A 160 -18.83 -17.51 17.34
CA SER A 160 -20.25 -17.79 17.46
C SER A 160 -21.11 -16.78 16.70
N VAL A 161 -22.11 -17.30 15.99
CA VAL A 161 -23.06 -16.48 15.23
C VAL A 161 -24.47 -16.91 15.58
N SER A 162 -25.26 -15.99 16.12
CA SER A 162 -26.69 -16.20 16.36
C SER A 162 -27.49 -15.13 15.64
N THR A 163 -28.06 -15.49 14.49
CA THR A 163 -29.01 -14.62 13.80
C THR A 163 -30.29 -14.65 14.64
N GLY A 164 -30.66 -13.51 15.23
CA GLY A 164 -31.66 -13.44 16.31
C GLY A 164 -33.02 -14.09 16.03
N SER A 165 -33.88 -14.19 17.06
CA SER A 165 -35.17 -14.90 16.96
C SER A 165 -36.30 -14.11 16.26
N GLY A 166 -35.97 -13.08 15.49
CA GLY A 166 -36.97 -12.21 14.88
C GLY A 166 -37.80 -12.89 13.78
N GLN A 167 -38.95 -12.30 13.46
CA GLN A 167 -39.90 -12.88 12.49
C GLN A 167 -39.56 -12.56 11.03
N ALA A 168 -38.71 -11.56 10.77
CA ALA A 168 -38.16 -11.29 9.45
C ALA A 168 -36.88 -12.10 9.24
N SER A 169 -36.49 -12.33 7.99
CA SER A 169 -35.23 -12.99 7.65
C SER A 169 -34.07 -12.10 8.10
N SER A 170 -33.46 -12.41 9.25
CA SER A 170 -32.09 -11.97 9.56
C SER A 170 -31.19 -12.61 8.53
N SER A 171 -30.44 -11.83 7.75
CA SER A 171 -29.65 -12.41 6.67
C SER A 171 -28.18 -12.04 6.79
N ILE A 172 -27.32 -13.05 6.87
CA ILE A 172 -25.92 -12.91 6.47
C ILE A 172 -25.88 -13.23 4.97
N ASN A 173 -25.69 -12.21 4.14
CA ASN A 173 -25.79 -12.33 2.70
C ASN A 173 -24.47 -11.93 2.03
N GLY A 174 -23.81 -12.91 1.40
CA GLY A 174 -22.57 -12.76 0.67
C GLY A 174 -22.71 -12.19 -0.73
N ARG A 175 -23.93 -11.96 -1.24
CA ARG A 175 -24.12 -11.30 -2.54
C ARG A 175 -23.63 -9.87 -2.49
N ASP A 176 -23.04 -9.39 -3.58
CA ASP A 176 -22.54 -8.03 -3.60
C ASP A 176 -23.70 -7.03 -3.68
N HIS A 177 -23.75 -6.09 -2.74
CA HIS A 177 -24.79 -5.08 -2.65
C HIS A 177 -24.26 -3.68 -2.96
N ILE A 178 -25.09 -2.83 -3.57
CA ILE A 178 -24.76 -1.41 -3.76
C ILE A 178 -25.00 -0.63 -2.47
N VAL A 179 -24.16 0.37 -2.22
CA VAL A 179 -24.34 1.35 -1.14
C VAL A 179 -24.43 2.75 -1.74
N GLY A 180 -25.33 3.58 -1.23
CA GLY A 180 -25.45 4.97 -1.68
C GLY A 180 -24.32 5.84 -1.14
N GLU A 181 -24.08 6.99 -1.76
CA GLU A 181 -23.10 7.99 -1.30
C GLU A 181 -23.37 8.50 0.12
N ALA A 182 -24.65 8.50 0.54
CA ALA A 182 -25.06 8.88 1.89
C ALA A 182 -24.89 7.75 2.93
N GLY A 183 -24.24 6.64 2.56
CA GLY A 183 -24.09 5.44 3.37
C GLY A 183 -25.23 4.45 3.19
N CYS A 184 -25.40 3.59 4.18
CA CYS A 184 -26.42 2.56 4.14
C CYS A 184 -27.81 3.13 4.47
N SER A 185 -28.71 3.14 3.49
CA SER A 185 -30.09 3.59 3.64
C SER A 185 -31.10 2.46 3.93
N ILE A 186 -30.64 1.32 4.43
CA ILE A 186 -31.52 0.20 4.78
C ILE A 186 -32.41 0.60 5.96
N LYS A 187 -33.72 0.52 5.77
CA LYS A 187 -34.70 0.67 6.85
C LYS A 187 -35.70 -0.48 6.83
N GLY A 188 -35.85 -1.17 7.97
CA GLY A 188 -36.81 -2.26 8.13
C GLY A 188 -36.39 -3.54 7.39
N SER A 189 -37.32 -4.19 6.71
CA SER A 189 -37.12 -5.45 5.98
C SER A 189 -36.54 -5.29 4.57
N ASN A 190 -35.97 -4.12 4.25
CA ASN A 190 -35.50 -3.83 2.91
C ASN A 190 -34.07 -4.35 2.73
N THR A 191 -33.88 -5.35 1.89
CA THR A 191 -32.55 -5.76 1.43
C THR A 191 -31.99 -4.68 0.49
N PRO A 192 -30.70 -4.32 0.57
CA PRO A 192 -30.08 -3.47 -0.44
C PRO A 192 -30.21 -4.04 -1.84
N GLU A 193 -30.16 -3.18 -2.84
CA GLU A 193 -30.08 -3.61 -4.23
C GLU A 193 -28.76 -4.37 -4.48
N ILE A 194 -28.81 -5.39 -5.34
CA ILE A 194 -27.66 -6.23 -5.67
C ILE A 194 -26.82 -5.51 -6.72
N ASN A 195 -25.51 -5.43 -6.50
CA ASN A 195 -24.53 -5.01 -7.48
C ASN A 195 -24.33 -6.12 -8.52
N THR A 196 -25.03 -6.02 -9.66
CA THR A 196 -24.94 -7.02 -10.75
C THR A 196 -23.57 -7.07 -11.43
N SER A 197 -22.71 -6.07 -11.22
CA SER A 197 -21.32 -6.07 -11.71
C SER A 197 -20.33 -6.58 -10.66
N GLY A 198 -20.81 -6.78 -9.43
CA GLY A 198 -20.06 -7.31 -8.31
C GLY A 198 -19.77 -8.79 -8.42
N GLN A 199 -18.84 -9.25 -7.58
CA GLN A 199 -18.63 -10.67 -7.35
C GLN A 199 -19.24 -11.05 -6.02
N ASP A 200 -20.17 -12.00 -6.07
CA ASP A 200 -20.71 -12.62 -4.87
C ASP A 200 -19.58 -13.33 -4.11
N ARG A 201 -19.69 -13.30 -2.78
CA ARG A 201 -18.77 -13.91 -1.83
C ARG A 201 -19.52 -14.92 -0.97
N ALA A 202 -18.80 -15.60 -0.09
CA ALA A 202 -19.44 -16.47 0.86
C ALA A 202 -20.39 -15.70 1.78
N GLY A 203 -21.48 -16.32 2.22
CA GLY A 203 -22.31 -15.70 3.26
C GLY A 203 -21.55 -15.67 4.58
N LEU A 204 -21.28 -16.87 5.10
CA LEU A 204 -20.65 -17.09 6.39
C LEU A 204 -19.40 -17.97 6.25
N ILE A 205 -18.26 -17.50 6.74
CA ILE A 205 -17.03 -18.28 6.87
C ILE A 205 -16.74 -18.45 8.37
N ILE A 206 -16.81 -19.69 8.86
CA ILE A 206 -16.63 -20.03 10.28
C ILE A 206 -16.04 -21.47 10.45
N PRO A 207 -14.75 -21.68 10.14
CA PRO A 207 -14.17 -23.02 10.08
C PRO A 207 -14.23 -23.81 11.40
N ASP A 208 -14.05 -23.12 12.54
CA ASP A 208 -13.95 -23.74 13.88
C ASP A 208 -15.01 -23.23 14.87
N GLY A 209 -16.13 -22.69 14.38
CA GLY A 209 -17.16 -22.07 15.22
C GLY A 209 -18.54 -22.71 15.15
N ILE A 210 -19.47 -22.08 15.88
CA ILE A 210 -20.86 -22.52 15.96
C ILE A 210 -21.73 -21.41 15.39
N TYR A 211 -22.69 -21.76 14.56
CA TYR A 211 -23.72 -20.83 14.11
C TYR A 211 -25.11 -21.41 14.37
N SER A 212 -26.05 -20.52 14.69
CA SER A 212 -27.46 -20.85 14.86
C SER A 212 -28.30 -19.89 14.01
N GLU A 213 -29.09 -20.46 13.13
CA GLU A 213 -30.07 -19.70 12.34
C GLU A 213 -31.37 -19.58 13.14
N GLY A 214 -31.68 -18.36 13.60
CA GLY A 214 -32.95 -18.00 14.19
C GLY A 214 -33.93 -17.42 13.16
N GLY A 215 -35.24 -17.52 13.42
CA GLY A 215 -36.26 -16.91 12.57
C GLY A 215 -36.85 -17.82 11.48
N LYS A 216 -37.60 -17.22 10.55
CA LYS A 216 -38.35 -17.94 9.50
C LYS A 216 -37.77 -17.62 8.12
N GLY A 217 -36.99 -18.54 7.56
CA GLY A 217 -36.42 -18.43 6.20
C GLY A 217 -34.97 -18.89 6.14
N ASP A 218 -34.39 -18.88 4.94
CA ASP A 218 -32.96 -19.07 4.75
C ASP A 218 -32.24 -17.79 5.19
N ASN A 219 -31.45 -17.89 6.26
CA ASN A 219 -30.82 -16.73 6.91
C ASN A 219 -29.38 -16.49 6.45
N ILE A 220 -28.86 -17.36 5.58
CA ILE A 220 -27.50 -17.25 5.06
C ILE A 220 -27.54 -17.49 3.55
N ASP A 221 -27.05 -16.51 2.77
CA ASP A 221 -27.02 -16.52 1.31
C ASP A 221 -25.62 -16.09 0.84
N GLY A 222 -25.22 -16.43 -0.37
CA GLY A 222 -23.87 -16.20 -0.90
C GLY A 222 -23.39 -17.38 -1.75
N ASP A 223 -22.19 -17.27 -2.30
CA ASP A 223 -21.56 -18.32 -3.11
C ASP A 223 -20.14 -18.64 -2.59
N PRO A 224 -19.96 -19.71 -1.79
CA PRO A 224 -21.00 -20.57 -1.21
C PRO A 224 -21.71 -19.90 0.00
N PRO A 225 -22.92 -20.33 0.39
CA PRO A 225 -23.62 -19.72 1.52
C PRO A 225 -22.85 -19.85 2.86
N VAL A 226 -22.31 -21.03 3.16
CA VAL A 226 -21.57 -21.29 4.40
C VAL A 226 -20.29 -22.07 4.12
N VAL A 227 -19.18 -21.63 4.69
CA VAL A 227 -17.90 -22.34 4.77
C VAL A 227 -17.60 -22.62 6.24
N SER A 228 -17.74 -23.88 6.65
CA SER A 228 -17.61 -24.30 8.06
C SER A 228 -16.50 -25.34 8.27
N SER A 229 -15.58 -25.48 7.32
CA SER A 229 -14.41 -26.33 7.45
C SER A 229 -13.17 -25.67 6.87
N GLU A 230 -12.00 -26.04 7.41
CA GLU A 230 -10.70 -25.59 6.92
C GLU A 230 -10.51 -25.90 5.43
N SER A 231 -10.81 -27.13 5.02
CA SER A 231 -10.73 -27.52 3.61
C SER A 231 -11.64 -26.71 2.69
N GLY A 232 -12.81 -26.29 3.19
CA GLY A 232 -13.74 -25.47 2.41
C GLY A 232 -13.24 -24.03 2.30
N TYR A 233 -12.53 -23.54 3.31
CA TYR A 233 -11.85 -22.25 3.25
C TYR A 233 -10.70 -22.29 2.25
N GLU A 234 -9.87 -23.33 2.28
CA GLU A 234 -8.77 -23.51 1.31
C GLU A 234 -9.30 -23.61 -0.13
N GLU A 235 -10.42 -24.31 -0.36
CA GLU A 235 -11.09 -24.38 -1.67
C GLU A 235 -11.66 -23.02 -2.13
N LEU A 236 -12.08 -22.17 -1.20
CA LEU A 236 -12.52 -20.82 -1.51
C LEU A 236 -11.32 -19.88 -1.77
N ALA A 237 -10.25 -20.04 -1.00
CA ALA A 237 -9.01 -19.28 -1.08
C ALA A 237 -8.08 -19.73 -2.22
N TYR A 238 -8.50 -20.72 -3.03
CA TYR A 238 -7.71 -21.49 -4.00
C TYR A 238 -7.00 -20.68 -5.10
N ALA A 239 -7.21 -19.37 -5.18
CA ALA A 239 -6.40 -18.52 -6.02
C ALA A 239 -5.00 -18.23 -5.43
N GLU A 240 -4.78 -18.43 -4.12
CA GLU A 240 -3.64 -17.84 -3.40
C GLU A 240 -2.91 -18.74 -2.39
N ASP A 241 -3.26 -20.03 -2.26
CA ASP A 241 -2.62 -20.98 -1.33
C ASP A 241 -2.55 -20.48 0.14
N LEU A 242 -3.51 -19.65 0.57
CA LEU A 242 -3.53 -19.06 1.91
C LEU A 242 -4.20 -19.99 2.94
N THR A 243 -3.46 -20.39 3.97
CA THR A 243 -4.00 -21.17 5.09
C THR A 243 -4.77 -20.30 6.08
N ILE A 244 -5.63 -20.90 6.92
CA ILE A 244 -6.33 -20.17 7.99
C ILE A 244 -5.35 -19.49 8.95
N SER A 245 -4.28 -20.19 9.32
CA SER A 245 -3.27 -19.63 10.23
C SER A 245 -2.55 -18.41 9.64
N GLU A 246 -2.34 -18.39 8.32
CA GLU A 246 -1.76 -17.23 7.64
C GLU A 246 -2.76 -16.08 7.59
N ALA A 247 -4.03 -16.35 7.26
CA ALA A 247 -5.09 -15.35 7.29
C ALA A 247 -5.27 -14.72 8.68
N GLU A 248 -5.17 -15.52 9.75
CA GLU A 248 -5.19 -15.02 11.13
C GLU A 248 -3.99 -14.11 11.43
N ALA A 249 -2.79 -14.50 11.01
CA ALA A 249 -1.58 -13.72 11.22
C ALA A 249 -1.61 -12.39 10.44
N GLU A 250 -2.13 -12.42 9.20
CA GLU A 250 -2.33 -11.21 8.39
C GLU A 250 -3.37 -10.28 9.02
N LEU A 251 -4.47 -10.81 9.55
CA LEU A 251 -5.47 -10.05 10.28
C LEU A 251 -4.85 -9.37 11.52
N ASP A 252 -4.07 -10.10 12.33
CA ASP A 252 -3.42 -9.54 13.51
C ASP A 252 -2.40 -8.46 13.14
N GLN A 253 -1.57 -8.71 12.13
CA GLN A 253 -0.61 -7.73 11.62
C GLN A 253 -1.32 -6.48 11.07
N PHE A 254 -2.42 -6.65 10.35
CA PHE A 254 -3.19 -5.54 9.81
C PHE A 254 -3.73 -4.65 10.93
N ILE A 255 -4.31 -5.23 11.98
CA ILE A 255 -4.79 -4.47 13.14
C ILE A 255 -3.63 -3.73 13.82
N ASP A 256 -2.47 -4.37 13.97
CA ASP A 256 -1.29 -3.74 14.57
C ASP A 256 -0.74 -2.58 13.72
N ASP A 257 -0.72 -2.73 12.39
CA ASP A 257 -0.31 -1.68 11.45
C ASP A 257 -1.29 -0.49 11.50
N LEU A 258 -2.59 -0.75 11.62
CA LEU A 258 -3.60 0.30 11.81
C LEU A 258 -3.39 1.07 13.11
N LEU A 259 -3.21 0.36 14.23
CA LEU A 259 -3.07 0.96 15.55
C LEU A 259 -1.75 1.71 15.70
N SER A 260 -0.65 1.18 15.15
CA SER A 260 0.67 1.79 15.21
C SER A 260 0.80 3.01 14.27
N GLY A 261 0.05 3.04 13.17
CA GLY A 261 0.05 4.14 12.21
C GLY A 261 -0.51 5.47 12.75
N GLY A 262 -1.09 5.49 13.95
CA GLY A 262 -1.61 6.71 14.59
C GLY A 262 -2.84 7.30 13.90
N LYS A 263 -3.38 6.63 12.88
CA LYS A 263 -4.58 7.04 12.12
C LYS A 263 -5.89 6.69 12.81
N VAL A 264 -5.83 5.89 13.87
CA VAL A 264 -7.00 5.48 14.65
C VAL A 264 -7.28 6.56 15.69
N ALA A 265 -8.29 7.39 15.43
CA ALA A 265 -8.84 8.24 16.47
C ALA A 265 -9.48 7.34 17.53
N MET A 266 -8.80 7.18 18.67
CA MET A 266 -9.36 6.49 19.85
C MET A 266 -10.53 7.31 20.39
N ASN A 267 -11.71 7.12 19.79
CA ASN A 267 -12.97 7.70 20.25
C ASN A 267 -13.87 6.56 20.72
N PRO A 268 -13.65 6.03 21.94
CA PRO A 268 -14.64 5.15 22.55
C PRO A 268 -15.93 5.95 22.73
N GLY A 269 -16.99 5.57 22.00
CA GLY A 269 -18.26 6.29 22.04
C GLY A 269 -19.12 6.15 20.78
N GLN A 270 -19.90 7.19 20.50
CA GLN A 270 -20.87 7.19 19.41
C GLN A 270 -20.17 7.51 18.08
N VAL A 271 -20.31 6.61 17.11
CA VAL A 271 -19.87 6.86 15.73
C VAL A 271 -21.04 7.49 14.98
N SER A 272 -20.83 8.70 14.46
CA SER A 272 -21.79 9.40 13.60
C SER A 272 -21.07 9.95 12.38
N GLY A 273 -21.68 9.83 11.20
CA GLY A 273 -21.10 10.30 9.94
C GLY A 273 -20.44 9.19 9.11
N LEU A 274 -19.94 9.59 7.96
CA LEU A 274 -19.30 8.73 6.96
C LEU A 274 -17.79 8.99 6.98
N SER A 275 -16.99 7.92 7.00
CA SER A 275 -15.51 7.94 6.99
C SER A 275 -14.84 8.22 8.35
N ASN A 276 -15.05 7.34 9.33
CA ASN A 276 -14.26 7.33 10.56
C ASN A 276 -13.65 5.94 10.81
N ILE A 277 -12.42 5.91 11.30
CA ILE A 277 -11.88 4.72 11.96
C ILE A 277 -12.24 4.82 13.44
N ALA A 278 -13.01 3.86 13.94
CA ALA A 278 -13.38 3.76 15.34
C ALA A 278 -12.72 2.53 15.98
N TYR A 279 -12.32 2.66 17.23
CA TYR A 279 -11.67 1.60 17.99
C TYR A 279 -12.35 1.41 19.34
N ALA A 280 -12.56 0.16 19.73
CA ALA A 280 -12.98 -0.23 21.06
C ALA A 280 -12.05 -1.33 21.58
N GLY A 281 -11.31 -1.03 22.64
CA GLY A 281 -10.54 -2.01 23.39
C GLY A 281 -11.40 -2.83 24.34
N VAL A 282 -10.73 -3.58 25.22
CA VAL A 282 -11.38 -4.46 26.20
C VAL A 282 -12.34 -3.67 27.09
N ASN A 283 -13.58 -4.15 27.20
CA ASN A 283 -14.68 -3.52 27.96
C ASN A 283 -15.15 -2.16 27.43
N GLU A 284 -14.68 -1.71 26.27
CA GLU A 284 -15.21 -0.51 25.61
C GLU A 284 -16.38 -0.87 24.70
N THR A 285 -17.25 0.11 24.44
CA THR A 285 -18.42 -0.07 23.56
C THR A 285 -18.49 1.05 22.54
N ILE A 286 -18.55 0.69 21.26
CA ILE A 286 -18.91 1.59 20.16
C ILE A 286 -20.41 1.50 19.94
N GLU A 287 -21.07 2.65 19.97
CA GLU A 287 -22.52 2.73 19.79
C GLU A 287 -22.89 3.32 18.44
N ILE A 288 -23.60 2.54 17.62
CA ILE A 288 -24.17 3.03 16.36
C ILE A 288 -25.60 3.51 16.62
N ASN A 289 -25.78 4.82 16.56
CA ASN A 289 -27.06 5.48 16.84
C ASN A 289 -27.75 6.01 15.59
N SER A 290 -27.06 6.08 14.47
CA SER A 290 -27.59 6.53 13.20
C SER A 290 -26.83 5.84 12.06
N ASP A 291 -27.28 6.08 10.83
CA ASP A 291 -26.55 5.65 9.66
C ASP A 291 -25.12 6.22 9.72
N SER A 292 -24.14 5.35 9.54
CA SER A 292 -22.71 5.68 9.65
C SER A 292 -21.90 4.79 8.73
N GLY A 293 -20.63 5.15 8.50
CA GLY A 293 -19.74 4.31 7.73
C GLY A 293 -18.26 4.56 8.01
N GLY A 294 -17.43 3.56 7.73
CA GLY A 294 -15.99 3.62 7.96
C GLY A 294 -15.38 2.26 8.29
N ILE A 295 -14.39 2.27 9.17
CA ILE A 295 -13.75 1.07 9.70
C ILE A 295 -13.98 1.02 11.21
N ILE A 296 -14.46 -0.10 11.72
CA ILE A 296 -14.58 -0.35 13.16
C ILE A 296 -13.58 -1.43 13.54
N ILE A 297 -12.75 -1.19 14.54
CA ILE A 297 -11.78 -2.14 15.10
C ILE A 297 -12.23 -2.49 16.52
N LEU A 298 -12.45 -3.77 16.79
CA LEU A 298 -12.82 -4.29 18.10
C LEU A 298 -11.69 -5.18 18.63
N GLU A 299 -11.09 -4.80 19.75
CA GLU A 299 -10.05 -5.59 20.43
C GLU A 299 -10.56 -6.02 21.81
N GLY A 300 -11.42 -7.04 21.82
CA GLY A 300 -12.21 -7.42 22.99
C GLY A 300 -13.29 -6.40 23.40
N GLY A 301 -13.56 -5.43 22.53
CA GLY A 301 -14.63 -4.44 22.69
C GLY A 301 -15.99 -4.92 22.17
N THR A 302 -17.01 -4.10 22.37
CA THR A 302 -18.38 -4.36 21.90
C THR A 302 -18.84 -3.34 20.87
N LEU A 303 -19.44 -3.79 19.77
CA LEU A 303 -20.20 -2.96 18.84
C LEU A 303 -21.70 -3.11 19.14
N GLU A 304 -22.34 -2.04 19.58
CA GLU A 304 -23.77 -2.04 19.93
C GLU A 304 -24.59 -1.15 18.98
N PHE A 305 -25.61 -1.73 18.34
CA PHE A 305 -26.62 -0.97 17.60
C PHE A 305 -27.73 -0.54 18.53
N LYS A 306 -27.68 0.71 19.01
CA LYS A 306 -28.67 1.22 19.97
C LYS A 306 -30.04 1.49 19.37
N GLN A 307 -30.08 1.97 18.13
CA GLN A 307 -31.34 2.13 17.42
C GLN A 307 -31.64 0.85 16.64
N GLY A 308 -32.89 0.38 16.76
CA GLY A 308 -33.34 -0.85 16.12
C GLY A 308 -33.39 -0.81 14.59
N ASN A 309 -32.88 0.23 13.94
CA ASN A 309 -32.85 0.38 12.48
C ASN A 309 -31.60 1.15 12.02
N ALA A 310 -30.57 1.23 12.87
CA ALA A 310 -29.32 1.85 12.48
C ALA A 310 -28.57 0.97 11.48
N CYS A 311 -27.91 1.60 10.52
CA CYS A 311 -27.07 0.91 9.57
C CYS A 311 -25.61 1.39 9.61
N PHE A 312 -24.68 0.46 9.43
CA PHE A 312 -23.26 0.74 9.30
C PHE A 312 -22.77 0.30 7.92
N ALA A 313 -22.10 1.18 7.18
CA ALA A 313 -21.51 0.89 5.88
C ALA A 313 -19.98 0.86 5.96
N GLY A 314 -19.35 -0.28 5.68
CA GLY A 314 -17.89 -0.40 5.65
C GLY A 314 -17.39 -1.69 6.29
N LEU A 315 -16.25 -1.61 6.97
CA LEU A 315 -15.52 -2.78 7.44
C LEU A 315 -15.54 -2.85 8.97
N VAL A 316 -15.94 -3.99 9.52
CA VAL A 316 -15.79 -4.30 10.94
C VAL A 316 -14.70 -5.35 11.08
N ILE A 317 -13.65 -5.02 11.80
CA ILE A 317 -12.55 -5.91 12.13
C ILE A 317 -12.55 -6.18 13.62
N ALA A 318 -12.38 -7.44 14.01
CA ALA A 318 -12.42 -7.82 15.40
C ALA A 318 -11.31 -8.81 15.75
N ARG A 319 -10.65 -8.63 16.88
CA ARG A 319 -9.77 -9.63 17.49
C ARG A 319 -10.00 -9.72 18.99
N GLN A 320 -9.52 -10.79 19.57
CA GLN A 320 -9.55 -10.96 21.02
C GLN A 320 -8.71 -9.89 21.70
N GLY A 321 -9.26 -9.28 22.74
CA GLY A 321 -8.52 -8.37 23.59
C GLY A 321 -7.94 -9.10 24.80
N ILE A 322 -6.79 -8.63 25.28
CA ILE A 322 -6.16 -9.11 26.51
C ILE A 322 -6.49 -8.12 27.62
N ASP A 323 -7.19 -8.56 28.66
CA ASP A 323 -7.44 -7.70 29.82
C ASP A 323 -6.11 -7.41 30.53
N GLY A 324 -5.69 -6.14 30.56
CA GLY A 324 -4.43 -5.73 31.18
C GLY A 324 -4.35 -6.00 32.68
N SER A 325 -5.47 -6.34 33.34
CA SER A 325 -5.50 -6.74 34.75
C SER A 325 -5.10 -8.21 34.97
N ASP A 326 -5.28 -9.07 33.96
CA ASP A 326 -4.89 -10.47 33.97
C ASP A 326 -4.60 -10.94 32.54
N SER A 327 -3.32 -11.11 32.20
CA SER A 327 -2.88 -11.51 30.86
C SER A 327 -3.37 -12.89 30.41
N GLN A 328 -4.12 -13.62 31.24
CA GLN A 328 -4.78 -14.87 30.87
C GLN A 328 -6.26 -14.71 30.51
N VAL A 329 -6.89 -13.58 30.81
CA VAL A 329 -8.30 -13.35 30.50
C VAL A 329 -8.41 -12.80 29.09
N VAL A 330 -8.82 -13.68 28.19
CA VAL A 330 -9.10 -13.37 26.79
C VAL A 330 -10.56 -12.94 26.68
N VAL A 331 -10.81 -11.72 26.25
CA VAL A 331 -12.16 -11.18 26.07
C VAL A 331 -12.52 -11.23 24.58
N PRO A 332 -13.52 -12.03 24.17
CA PRO A 332 -13.94 -12.07 22.78
C PRO A 332 -14.63 -10.74 22.42
N PRO A 333 -14.38 -10.18 21.23
CA PRO A 333 -15.13 -9.04 20.76
C PRO A 333 -16.57 -9.45 20.45
N THR A 334 -17.52 -8.56 20.74
CA THR A 334 -18.96 -8.82 20.58
C THR A 334 -19.61 -7.81 19.65
N ILE A 335 -20.47 -8.29 18.77
CA ILE A 335 -21.37 -7.45 17.96
C ILE A 335 -22.79 -7.76 18.43
N ASP A 336 -23.47 -6.77 19.04
CA ASP A 336 -24.85 -6.87 19.51
C ASP A 336 -25.78 -6.04 18.61
N GLY A 337 -26.49 -6.74 17.74
CA GLY A 337 -27.51 -6.17 16.86
C GLY A 337 -28.89 -6.15 17.51
N LYS A 338 -29.53 -4.98 17.57
CA LYS A 338 -30.91 -4.84 18.06
C LYS A 338 -31.86 -4.46 16.93
N GLY A 339 -33.08 -4.99 16.96
CA GLY A 339 -34.10 -4.69 15.94
C GLY A 339 -33.69 -5.17 14.55
N THR A 340 -33.84 -4.33 13.53
CA THR A 340 -33.45 -4.51 12.13
C THR A 340 -32.17 -3.74 11.80
N SER A 341 -31.16 -3.80 12.68
CA SER A 341 -29.84 -3.20 12.41
C SER A 341 -29.13 -3.92 11.26
N ALA A 342 -28.35 -3.20 10.47
CA ALA A 342 -27.63 -3.80 9.35
C ALA A 342 -26.18 -3.32 9.25
N ILE A 343 -25.31 -4.23 8.81
CA ILE A 343 -23.94 -3.94 8.37
C ILE A 343 -23.91 -4.16 6.86
N VAL A 344 -23.44 -3.18 6.09
CA VAL A 344 -23.25 -3.27 4.63
C VAL A 344 -21.76 -3.10 4.33
N GLY A 345 -21.09 -4.16 3.92
CA GLY A 345 -19.65 -4.21 3.72
C GLY A 345 -19.12 -5.57 4.16
N ALA A 346 -18.23 -5.64 5.15
CA ALA A 346 -17.77 -6.94 5.63
C ALA A 346 -17.47 -6.93 7.13
N VAL A 347 -17.65 -8.09 7.76
CA VAL A 347 -17.24 -8.34 9.14
C VAL A 347 -16.19 -9.44 9.12
N ILE A 348 -15.00 -9.15 9.63
CA ILE A 348 -13.90 -10.10 9.69
C ILE A 348 -13.31 -10.09 11.10
N GLY A 349 -13.06 -11.25 11.68
CA GLY A 349 -12.39 -11.25 12.96
C GLY A 349 -11.96 -12.60 13.49
N LYS A 350 -11.39 -12.58 14.69
CA LYS A 350 -10.94 -13.77 15.41
C LYS A 350 -11.74 -13.95 16.69
N SER A 351 -12.31 -15.14 16.86
CA SER A 351 -13.02 -15.56 18.06
C SER A 351 -14.05 -14.53 18.53
N MET A 352 -14.85 -14.07 17.58
CA MET A 352 -15.85 -13.03 17.78
C MET A 352 -17.26 -13.63 17.96
N GLU A 353 -18.07 -12.92 18.73
CA GLU A 353 -19.46 -13.28 18.98
C GLU A 353 -20.39 -12.30 18.27
N TYR A 354 -21.22 -12.80 17.37
CA TYR A 354 -22.31 -12.04 16.76
C TYR A 354 -23.63 -12.50 17.36
N THR A 355 -24.24 -11.61 18.13
CA THR A 355 -25.54 -11.87 18.76
C THR A 355 -26.51 -10.76 18.39
N GLY A 356 -27.80 -11.05 18.47
CA GLY A 356 -28.75 -9.97 18.37
C GLY A 356 -30.16 -10.29 18.80
N ASN A 357 -30.76 -9.30 19.44
CA ASN A 357 -32.17 -9.29 19.80
C ASN A 357 -32.97 -8.63 18.68
N GLY A 358 -33.35 -9.42 17.68
CA GLY A 358 -34.12 -8.95 16.53
C GLY A 358 -33.81 -9.74 15.26
N THR A 359 -33.66 -9.01 14.15
CA THR A 359 -33.23 -9.49 12.84
C THR A 359 -32.04 -8.67 12.34
N PRO A 360 -30.89 -8.71 13.05
CA PRO A 360 -29.72 -8.02 12.55
C PRO A 360 -29.22 -8.73 11.28
N SER A 361 -28.69 -7.96 10.34
CA SER A 361 -28.25 -8.48 9.04
C SER A 361 -26.84 -8.00 8.69
N VAL A 362 -26.12 -8.79 7.92
CA VAL A 362 -24.81 -8.44 7.35
C VAL A 362 -24.90 -8.68 5.85
N TYR A 363 -24.68 -7.64 5.06
CA TYR A 363 -24.74 -7.66 3.60
C TYR A 363 -23.36 -7.37 3.06
N TYR A 364 -22.83 -8.27 2.23
CA TYR A 364 -21.56 -8.01 1.56
C TYR A 364 -21.68 -6.83 0.60
N SER A 365 -20.69 -5.94 0.58
CA SER A 365 -20.64 -4.82 -0.37
C SER A 365 -19.21 -4.41 -0.68
N SER A 366 -18.73 -4.78 -1.86
CA SER A 366 -17.43 -4.34 -2.40
C SER A 366 -17.36 -2.81 -2.47
N MET A 367 -18.45 -2.18 -2.90
CA MET A 367 -18.58 -0.73 -2.97
C MET A 367 -18.44 -0.06 -1.60
N ALA A 368 -19.06 -0.60 -0.55
CA ALA A 368 -18.89 -0.06 0.80
C ALA A 368 -17.46 -0.21 1.33
N LEU A 369 -16.79 -1.31 0.99
CA LEU A 369 -15.39 -1.51 1.33
C LEU A 369 -14.50 -0.49 0.59
N ASP A 370 -14.71 -0.27 -0.70
CA ASP A 370 -13.94 0.70 -1.50
C ASP A 370 -14.14 2.14 -1.00
N PHE A 371 -15.40 2.56 -0.80
CA PHE A 371 -15.72 3.93 -0.41
C PHE A 371 -15.38 4.25 1.04
N PHE A 372 -15.69 3.35 1.98
CA PHE A 372 -15.60 3.65 3.42
C PHE A 372 -14.39 3.04 4.11
N ALA A 373 -13.82 1.95 3.57
CA ALA A 373 -12.65 1.29 4.15
C ALA A 373 -11.36 1.50 3.32
N GLY A 374 -11.46 1.64 2.00
CA GLY A 374 -10.32 1.97 1.13
C GLY A 374 -9.77 3.39 1.34
N GLY A 375 -10.49 4.25 2.08
CA GLY A 375 -10.22 5.65 2.40
C GLY A 375 -8.79 6.02 2.78
N SER A 376 -8.13 5.20 3.60
CA SER A 376 -7.07 5.73 4.49
C SER A 376 -5.80 4.88 4.64
N ILE A 377 -5.80 3.62 4.18
CA ILE A 377 -4.78 2.64 4.57
C ILE A 377 -4.30 1.88 3.34
N GLY A 378 -3.00 1.87 3.06
CA GLY A 378 -2.38 1.11 1.97
C GLY A 378 -2.08 1.96 0.73
N ASP A 379 -0.80 2.14 0.41
CA ASP A 379 -0.33 2.73 -0.85
C ASP A 379 0.81 1.87 -1.38
N SER A 380 0.78 1.53 -2.66
CA SER A 380 1.93 0.91 -3.35
C SER A 380 2.59 1.93 -4.27
N ILE A 381 3.92 1.88 -4.37
CA ILE A 381 4.71 2.79 -5.20
C ILE A 381 5.14 2.04 -6.45
N SER A 382 4.75 2.56 -7.62
CA SER A 382 5.28 2.07 -8.90
C SER A 382 6.05 3.18 -9.59
N ILE A 383 7.37 3.00 -9.71
CA ILE A 383 8.21 3.91 -10.50
C ILE A 383 8.08 3.51 -11.96
N THR A 384 7.41 4.32 -12.75
CA THR A 384 7.10 4.00 -14.14
C THR A 384 8.27 4.26 -15.08
N THR A 385 8.97 5.40 -14.94
CA THR A 385 10.04 5.77 -15.90
C THR A 385 11.05 6.79 -15.36
N TRP A 386 12.32 6.61 -15.76
CA TRP A 386 13.39 7.60 -15.58
C TRP A 386 13.63 8.40 -16.87
N GLN A 387 13.77 9.73 -16.76
CA GLN A 387 14.18 10.59 -17.87
C GLN A 387 15.43 11.40 -17.48
N ASN A 388 16.50 11.24 -18.27
CA ASN A 388 17.71 12.05 -18.16
C ASN A 388 17.72 13.05 -19.31
N ASP A 389 17.93 14.33 -19.00
CA ASP A 389 18.16 15.39 -19.99
C ASP A 389 19.63 15.49 -20.43
#